data_AF-A0A2N3AKH4-F1
#
_entry.id   AF-A0A2N3AKH4-F1
#
_cell.length_a   1.000
_cell.length_b   1.000
_cell.length_c   1.000
_cell.angle_alpha   90.00
_cell.angle_beta   90.00
_cell.angle_gamma   90.00
#
_symmetry.space_group_name_H-M   'P 1'
#
loop_
_entity.id
_entity.type
_entity.pdbx_description
1 polymer ?
#
loop_
_entity_poly.entity_id
_entity_poly.type
_entity_poly.pdbx_seq_one_letter_code
_entity_poly.pdbx_strand_id
1 'polypeptide(L)'
;METISQRWAKFALELNYKNIPSVALEEAKRFLLDSVGCAFSALDNKDTQAAYNYIQDLGGKEQATIIGWGTKANLPQATLINSLLVRALDYNDIYWEQDPSHPSDIIPAVLSTGEFM
;
A
#
# COMPACT_ATOMS: atom_id res chain seq x y z
N MET A 1 -29.51 -17.46 -7.23
CA MET A 1 -29.07 -16.12 -7.68
C MET A 1 -27.73 -15.84 -7.01
N GLU A 2 -26.73 -15.41 -7.77
CA GLU A 2 -25.40 -15.12 -7.21
C GLU A 2 -25.43 -13.83 -6.39
N THR A 3 -24.81 -13.83 -5.20
CA THR A 3 -24.71 -12.63 -4.36
C THR A 3 -23.64 -11.66 -4.89
N ILE A 4 -23.70 -10.39 -4.48
CA ILE A 4 -22.69 -9.39 -4.85
C ILE A 4 -21.30 -9.82 -4.38
N SER A 5 -21.18 -10.35 -3.15
CA SER A 5 -19.90 -10.84 -2.62
C SER A 5 -19.34 -12.01 -3.43
N GLN A 6 -20.20 -12.93 -3.89
CA GLN A 6 -19.79 -14.04 -4.76
C GLN A 6 -19.26 -13.53 -6.10
N ARG A 7 -19.92 -12.54 -6.71
CA ARG A 7 -19.47 -11.91 -7.96
C ARG A 7 -18.07 -11.29 -7.83
N TRP A 8 -17.82 -10.54 -6.75
CA TRP A 8 -16.51 -9.93 -6.50
C TRP A 8 -15.41 -10.96 -6.22
N ALA A 9 -15.71 -11.98 -5.41
CA ALA A 9 -14.77 -13.07 -5.14
C ALA A 9 -14.39 -13.79 -6.44
N LYS A 10 -15.37 -14.09 -7.29
CA LYS A 10 -15.14 -14.71 -8.60
C LYS A 10 -14.28 -13.83 -9.51
N PHE A 11 -14.58 -12.52 -9.59
CA PHE A 11 -13.76 -11.58 -10.34
C PHE A 11 -12.29 -11.58 -9.88
N ALA A 12 -12.05 -11.49 -8.57
CA ALA A 12 -10.69 -11.47 -8.03
C ALA A 12 -9.91 -12.77 -8.29
N LEU A 13 -10.58 -13.93 -8.19
CA LEU A 13 -9.97 -15.24 -8.43
C LEU A 13 -9.72 -15.54 -9.91
N GLU A 14 -10.54 -15.02 -10.82
CA GLU A 14 -10.44 -15.28 -12.26
C GLU A 14 -9.62 -14.21 -13.02
N LEU A 15 -9.24 -13.11 -12.36
CA LEU A 15 -8.46 -12.05 -12.98
C LEU A 15 -7.09 -12.58 -13.39
N ASN A 16 -6.79 -12.46 -14.67
CA ASN A 16 -5.49 -12.77 -15.24
C ASN A 16 -4.82 -11.47 -15.71
N TYR A 17 -3.50 -11.36 -15.59
CA TYR A 17 -2.75 -10.16 -15.98
C TYR A 17 -3.06 -9.70 -17.41
N LYS A 18 -3.18 -10.65 -18.36
CA LYS A 18 -3.52 -10.40 -19.77
C LYS A 18 -4.90 -9.78 -20.00
N ASN A 19 -5.80 -9.91 -19.02
CA ASN A 19 -7.17 -9.36 -19.09
C ASN A 19 -7.24 -7.93 -18.54
N ILE A 20 -6.15 -7.40 -17.96
CA ILE A 20 -6.12 -6.05 -17.42
C ILE A 20 -5.99 -5.06 -18.60
N PRO A 21 -6.89 -4.06 -18.71
CA PRO A 21 -6.77 -3.03 -19.74
C PRO A 21 -5.41 -2.34 -19.69
N SER A 22 -4.81 -2.06 -20.85
CA SER A 22 -3.49 -1.43 -20.94
C SER A 22 -3.41 -0.10 -20.20
N VAL A 23 -4.47 0.71 -20.29
CA VAL A 23 -4.59 1.98 -19.56
C VAL A 23 -4.53 1.75 -18.05
N ALA A 24 -5.27 0.77 -17.52
CA ALA A 24 -5.23 0.47 -16.08
C ALA A 24 -3.85 -0.01 -15.61
N LEU A 25 -3.12 -0.76 -16.45
CA LEU A 25 -1.74 -1.17 -16.14
C LEU A 25 -0.77 0.02 -16.13
N GLU A 26 -0.91 0.96 -17.05
CA GLU A 26 -0.08 2.16 -17.11
C GLU A 26 -0.33 3.06 -15.89
N GLU A 27 -1.61 3.28 -15.56
CA GLU A 27 -2.03 4.04 -14.39
C GLU A 27 -1.56 3.42 -13.08
N ALA A 28 -1.71 2.11 -12.90
CA ALA A 28 -1.23 1.41 -11.71
C ALA A 28 0.28 1.59 -11.50
N LYS A 29 1.09 1.59 -12.57
CA LYS A 29 2.53 1.87 -12.47
C LYS A 29 2.81 3.30 -12.06
N ARG A 30 2.02 4.26 -12.57
CA ARG A 30 2.15 5.66 -12.19
C ARG A 30 1.79 5.88 -10.72
N PHE A 31 0.69 5.33 -10.24
CA PHE A 31 0.28 5.41 -8.83
C PHE A 31 1.27 4.71 -7.90
N LEU A 32 1.88 3.60 -8.34
CA LEU A 32 2.96 2.96 -7.60
C LEU A 32 4.16 3.89 -7.44
N LEU A 33 4.62 4.53 -8.51
CA LEU A 33 5.73 5.47 -8.46
C LEU A 33 5.40 6.68 -7.56
N ASP A 34 4.21 7.25 -7.73
CA ASP A 34 3.70 8.37 -6.93
C ASP A 34 3.65 8.05 -5.43
N SER A 35 3.11 6.88 -5.07
CA SER A 35 3.00 6.43 -3.68
C SER A 35 4.36 6.26 -3.02
N VAL A 36 5.34 5.70 -3.74
CA VAL A 36 6.70 5.59 -3.24
C VAL A 36 7.30 6.99 -3.01
N GLY A 37 7.08 7.93 -3.92
CA GLY A 37 7.50 9.33 -3.75
C GLY A 37 6.88 9.99 -2.50
N CYS A 38 5.57 9.79 -2.30
CA CYS A 38 4.86 10.27 -1.11
C CYS A 38 5.47 9.68 0.18
N ALA A 39 5.72 8.36 0.18
CA ALA A 39 6.31 7.68 1.32
C ALA A 39 7.69 8.23 1.70
N PHE A 40 8.59 8.45 0.74
CA PHE A 40 9.90 9.06 1.01
C PHE A 40 9.79 10.49 1.53
N SER A 41 8.79 11.25 1.07
CA SER A 41 8.60 12.65 1.50
C SER A 41 8.14 12.75 2.97
N ALA A 42 7.58 11.68 3.53
CA ALA A 42 7.05 11.64 4.89
C ALA A 42 8.08 11.20 5.96
N LEU A 43 9.25 10.71 5.56
CA LEU A 43 10.20 10.05 6.48
C LEU A 43 10.60 10.93 7.67
N ASP A 44 10.86 12.22 7.44
CA ASP A 44 11.35 13.14 8.48
C ASP A 44 10.21 13.77 9.31
N ASN A 45 8.95 13.40 9.06
CA ASN A 45 7.84 13.89 9.86
C ASN A 45 7.87 13.29 11.28
N LYS A 46 7.59 14.12 12.29
CA LYS A 46 7.66 13.73 13.70
C LYS A 46 6.76 12.56 14.07
N ASP A 47 5.55 12.53 13.51
CA ASP A 47 4.57 11.47 13.69
C ASP A 47 5.03 10.15 13.07
N THR A 48 5.64 10.21 11.90
CA THR A 48 6.16 9.05 11.17
C THR A 48 7.38 8.46 11.92
N GLN A 49 8.29 9.31 12.40
CA GLN A 49 9.41 8.88 13.27
C GLN A 49 8.90 8.24 14.57
N ALA A 50 7.85 8.79 15.18
CA ALA A 50 7.25 8.21 16.38
C ALA A 50 6.63 6.83 16.11
N ALA A 51 5.90 6.69 14.99
CA ALA A 51 5.32 5.41 14.57
C ALA A 51 6.40 4.37 14.26
N TYR A 52 7.49 4.77 13.62
CA TYR A 52 8.65 3.92 13.36
C TYR A 52 9.25 3.39 14.66
N ASN A 53 9.58 4.27 15.61
CA ASN A 53 10.16 3.87 16.89
C ASN A 53 9.22 2.94 17.66
N TYR A 54 7.92 3.22 17.68
CA TYR A 54 6.92 2.35 18.30
C TYR A 54 6.93 0.93 17.70
N ILE A 55 7.00 0.82 16.37
CA ILE A 55 7.08 -0.48 15.68
C ILE A 55 8.39 -1.20 16.01
N GLN A 56 9.52 -0.49 16.06
CA GLN A 56 10.80 -1.08 16.46
C GLN A 56 10.76 -1.61 17.91
N ASP A 57 10.12 -0.87 18.82
CA ASP A 57 9.97 -1.27 20.23
C ASP A 57 9.08 -2.51 20.40
N LEU A 58 8.04 -2.66 19.57
CA LEU A 58 7.21 -3.88 19.57
C LEU A 58 7.99 -5.10 19.05
N GLY A 59 8.91 -4.89 18.10
CA GLY A 59 9.67 -5.94 17.44
C GLY A 59 8.80 -6.94 16.67
N GLY A 60 9.36 -8.14 16.45
CA GLY A 60 8.68 -9.23 15.76
C GLY A 60 9.58 -9.92 14.74
N LYS A 61 8.99 -10.81 13.93
CA LYS A 61 9.72 -11.46 12.84
C LYS A 61 9.98 -10.46 11.71
N GLU A 62 11.18 -10.45 11.17
CA GLU A 62 11.54 -9.64 10.00
C GLU A 62 10.95 -10.24 8.73
N GLN A 63 9.80 -9.73 8.28
CA GLN A 63 9.04 -10.31 7.16
C GLN A 63 8.96 -9.39 5.94
N ALA A 64 8.84 -8.08 6.14
CA ALA A 64 8.76 -7.12 5.04
C ALA A 64 9.47 -5.82 5.41
N THR A 65 9.96 -5.11 4.39
CA THR A 65 10.77 -3.90 4.54
C THR A 65 9.92 -2.67 4.83
N ILE A 66 10.41 -1.79 5.71
CA ILE A 66 9.87 -0.45 5.93
C ILE A 66 10.53 0.51 4.93
N ILE A 67 9.71 1.16 4.09
CA ILE A 67 10.17 2.09 3.06
C ILE A 67 11.00 3.21 3.70
N GLY A 68 12.16 3.51 3.12
CA GLY A 68 13.06 4.58 3.55
C GLY A 68 14.04 4.22 4.67
N TRP A 69 13.66 3.35 5.62
CA TRP A 69 14.58 2.90 6.68
C TRP A 69 15.40 1.65 6.31
N GLY A 70 14.87 0.78 5.46
CA GLY A 70 15.54 -0.48 5.08
C GLY A 70 15.57 -1.54 6.18
N THR A 71 15.06 -1.24 7.37
CA THR A 71 14.77 -2.23 8.41
C THR A 71 13.51 -3.02 8.05
N LYS A 72 13.35 -4.19 8.66
CA LYS A 72 12.17 -5.04 8.49
C LYS A 72 11.35 -5.11 9.76
N ALA A 73 10.05 -5.33 9.60
CA ALA A 73 9.12 -5.62 10.69
C ALA A 73 8.26 -6.85 10.34
N ASN A 74 7.43 -7.28 11.28
CA ASN A 74 6.41 -8.28 10.97
C ASN A 74 5.42 -7.74 9.93
N LEU A 75 4.84 -8.64 9.15
CA LEU A 75 4.12 -8.28 7.92
C LEU A 75 2.98 -7.26 8.14
N PRO A 76 2.12 -7.40 9.18
CA PRO A 76 1.11 -6.38 9.49
C PRO A 76 1.70 -5.02 9.86
N GLN A 77 2.77 -4.98 10.66
CA GLN A 77 3.39 -3.72 11.07
C GLN A 77 4.11 -3.01 9.93
N ALA A 78 4.87 -3.75 9.11
CA ALA A 78 5.50 -3.21 7.90
C ALA A 78 4.45 -2.63 6.95
N THR A 79 3.33 -3.34 6.75
CA THR A 79 2.20 -2.83 5.95
C THR A 79 1.64 -1.55 6.54
N LEU A 80 1.40 -1.51 7.86
CA LEU A 80 0.81 -0.37 8.55
C LEU A 80 1.66 0.89 8.41
N ILE A 81 2.97 0.82 8.69
CA ILE A 81 3.83 2.00 8.57
C ILE A 81 4.04 2.43 7.13
N ASN A 82 4.14 1.48 6.19
CA ASN A 82 4.23 1.82 4.77
C ASN A 82 2.95 2.51 4.28
N SER A 83 1.76 2.10 4.75
CA SER A 83 0.50 2.82 4.52
C SER A 83 0.48 4.21 5.15
N LEU A 84 0.97 4.35 6.38
CA LEU A 84 1.10 5.67 7.01
C LEU A 84 2.00 6.60 6.18
N LEU A 85 3.16 6.12 5.73
CA LEU A 85 4.11 6.88 4.92
C LEU A 85 3.47 7.41 3.63
N VAL A 86 2.78 6.54 2.88
CA VAL A 86 2.11 6.92 1.62
C VAL A 86 1.07 8.02 1.88
N ARG A 87 0.36 7.92 3.00
CA ARG A 87 -0.77 8.80 3.35
C ARG A 87 -0.38 10.08 4.10
N ALA A 88 0.77 10.13 4.75
CA ALA A 88 1.08 11.11 5.80
C ALA A 88 0.94 12.59 5.36
N LEU A 89 1.18 12.88 4.08
CA LEU A 89 1.12 14.25 3.54
C LEU A 89 -0.18 14.58 2.82
N ASP A 90 -1.07 13.60 2.64
CA ASP A 90 -2.29 13.71 1.82
C ASP A 90 -2.00 14.14 0.37
N TYR A 91 -0.85 13.73 -0.15
CA TYR A 91 -0.36 14.05 -1.50
C TYR A 91 -0.57 12.92 -2.51
N ASN A 92 -0.93 11.73 -2.04
CA ASN A 92 -1.17 10.59 -2.90
C ASN A 92 -2.46 10.73 -3.71
N ASP A 93 -2.58 9.90 -4.74
CA ASP A 93 -3.66 9.88 -5.74
C ASP A 93 -5.06 10.18 -5.19
N ILE A 94 -5.92 10.79 -6.01
CA ILE A 94 -7.32 11.02 -5.63
C ILE A 94 -8.27 10.55 -6.72
N TYR A 95 -9.28 9.78 -6.30
CA TYR A 95 -10.35 9.31 -7.15
C TYR A 95 -11.62 10.11 -6.86
N TRP A 96 -12.01 10.95 -7.81
CA TRP A 96 -13.06 11.96 -7.63
C TRP A 96 -14.39 11.56 -8.27
N GLU A 97 -15.03 10.54 -7.71
CA GLU A 97 -16.39 10.11 -8.10
C GLU A 97 -17.40 10.46 -7.00
N GLN A 98 -18.33 9.55 -6.67
CA GLN A 98 -19.38 9.81 -5.67
C GLN A 98 -18.84 9.98 -4.24
N ASP A 99 -17.78 9.26 -3.90
CA ASP A 99 -17.09 9.36 -2.60
C ASP A 99 -15.57 9.51 -2.86
N PRO A 100 -15.00 10.70 -2.65
CA PRO A 100 -13.56 10.92 -2.83
C PRO A 100 -12.73 9.97 -1.99
N SER A 101 -11.76 9.30 -2.61
CA SER A 101 -10.88 8.36 -1.93
C SER A 101 -9.48 8.41 -2.52
N HIS A 102 -8.50 7.80 -1.83
CA HIS A 102 -7.15 7.61 -2.38
C HIS A 102 -6.87 6.11 -2.50
N PRO A 103 -7.14 5.53 -3.69
CA PRO A 103 -6.98 4.11 -3.92
C PRO A 103 -5.55 3.60 -3.67
N SER A 104 -4.52 4.45 -3.76
CA SER A 104 -3.14 4.00 -3.57
C SER A 104 -2.81 3.52 -2.16
N ASP A 105 -3.68 3.77 -1.17
CA ASP A 105 -3.56 3.24 0.20
C ASP A 105 -3.43 1.70 0.24
N ILE A 106 -3.89 0.99 -0.80
CA ILE A 106 -3.77 -0.47 -0.92
C ILE A 106 -2.37 -0.94 -1.34
N ILE A 107 -1.56 -0.07 -1.95
CA ILE A 107 -0.26 -0.42 -2.54
C ILE A 107 0.71 -0.98 -1.51
N PRO A 108 0.86 -0.39 -0.30
CA PRO A 108 1.72 -0.94 0.74
C PRO A 108 1.41 -2.36 1.16
N ALA A 109 0.13 -2.78 1.14
CA ALA A 109 -0.26 -4.15 1.43
C ALA A 109 0.24 -5.11 0.34
N VAL A 110 0.13 -4.71 -0.92
CA VAL A 110 0.64 -5.49 -2.06
C VAL A 110 2.16 -5.57 -2.05
N LEU A 111 2.87 -4.46 -1.77
CA LEU A 111 4.33 -4.45 -1.70
C LEU A 111 4.86 -5.32 -0.56
N SER A 112 4.30 -5.16 0.64
CA SER A 112 4.77 -5.90 1.83
C SER A 112 4.53 -7.39 1.69
N THR A 113 3.36 -7.80 1.17
CA THR A 113 3.07 -9.22 0.90
C THR A 113 3.86 -9.76 -0.30
N GLY A 114 4.06 -8.94 -1.33
CA GLY A 114 4.84 -9.29 -2.52
C GLY A 114 6.31 -9.56 -2.25
N GLU A 115 6.94 -8.81 -1.35
CA GLU A 115 8.33 -9.05 -0.92
C GLU A 115 8.45 -10.26 0.03
N PHE A 116 7.40 -10.52 0.82
CA PHE A 116 7.40 -11.63 1.78
C PHE A 116 7.29 -13.01 1.13
N MET A 117 6.57 -13.12 0.00
CA MET A 117 6.38 -14.36 -0.77
C MET A 117 7.68 -14.81 -1.46
#